data_AF-A0A2T1HVS2-F1
#
_entry.id   AF-A0A2T1HVS2-F1
#
_cell.length_a   1.000
_cell.length_b   1.000
_cell.length_c   1.000
_cell.angle_alpha   90.00
_cell.angle_beta   90.00
_cell.angle_gamma   90.00
#
_symmetry.space_group_name_H-M   'P 1'
#
loop_
_entity.id
_entity.type
_entity.pdbx_description
1 polymer ?
#
loop_
_entity_poly.entity_id
_entity_poly.type
_entity_poly.pdbx_seq_one_letter_code
_entity_poly.pdbx_strand_id
1 'polypeptide(L)'
;MIEASTHKLIAIAGGYDLAFAACHLALPLALRWRSRLAKLDPVNRGVVKTLNLMLVLVFAGVGAALAFGPAAVASDQLGRGLLFAAAGFWLLRAALQPVMFGLGHWMSKALLVVFLAGAALHAAPAWP
;
A
#
# COMPACT_ATOMS: atom_id res chain seq x y z
N MET A 1 27.82 4.86 6.29
CA MET A 1 27.15 3.55 6.07
C MET A 1 25.67 3.58 6.40
N ILE A 2 25.25 4.18 7.53
CA ILE A 2 23.84 4.27 7.97
C ILE A 2 22.95 4.98 6.93
N GLU A 3 23.44 6.08 6.34
CA GLU A 3 22.69 6.86 5.35
C GLU A 3 22.41 6.09 4.05
N ALA A 4 23.38 5.30 3.59
CA ALA A 4 23.23 4.44 2.42
C ALA A 4 22.23 3.28 2.65
N SER A 5 22.08 2.81 3.90
CA SER A 5 21.04 1.83 4.24
C SER A 5 19.64 2.46 4.28
N THR A 6 19.50 3.69 4.78
CA THR A 6 18.19 4.38 4.83
C THR A 6 17.64 4.64 3.43
N HIS A 7 18.45 5.15 2.50
CA HIS A 7 18.00 5.37 1.12
C HIS A 7 17.55 4.07 0.44
N LYS A 8 18.26 2.96 0.68
CA LYS A 8 17.87 1.64 0.15
C LYS A 8 16.54 1.18 0.73
N LEU A 9 16.32 1.33 2.04
CA LEU A 9 15.05 0.98 2.67
C LEU A 9 13.89 1.80 2.12
N ILE A 10 14.08 3.10 1.94
CA ILE A 10 13.07 3.99 1.33
C ILE A 10 12.77 3.53 -0.11
N ALA A 11 13.79 3.24 -0.91
CA ALA A 11 13.58 2.77 -2.27
C ALA A 11 12.84 1.42 -2.33
N ILE A 12 13.14 0.50 -1.41
CA ILE A 12 12.44 -0.79 -1.28
C ILE A 12 10.98 -0.57 -0.86
N ALA A 13 10.72 0.36 0.07
CA ALA A 13 9.36 0.77 0.45
C ALA A 13 8.57 1.31 -0.75
N GLY A 14 9.22 2.15 -1.57
CA GLY A 14 8.63 2.63 -2.82
C GLY A 14 8.32 1.52 -3.82
N GLY A 15 9.25 0.58 -4.00
CA GLY A 15 9.03 -0.61 -4.85
C GLY A 15 7.87 -1.47 -4.36
N TYR A 16 7.72 -1.62 -3.04
CA TYR A 16 6.60 -2.33 -2.41
C TYR A 16 5.25 -1.66 -2.74
N ASP A 17 5.14 -0.34 -2.63
CA ASP A 17 3.93 0.39 -2.97
C ASP A 17 3.62 0.30 -4.48
N LEU A 18 4.63 0.42 -5.35
CA LEU A 18 4.47 0.24 -6.81
C LEU A 18 3.97 -1.16 -7.16
N ALA A 19 4.45 -2.20 -6.48
CA ALA A 19 3.95 -3.56 -6.66
C ALA A 19 2.47 -3.67 -6.25
N PHE A 20 2.05 -2.95 -5.20
CA PHE A 20 0.64 -2.87 -4.81
C PHE A 20 -0.22 -2.09 -5.81
N ALA A 21 0.30 -1.04 -6.44
CA ALA A 21 -0.38 -0.36 -7.54
C ALA A 21 -0.66 -1.33 -8.70
N ALA A 22 0.36 -2.10 -9.11
CA ALA A 22 0.22 -3.13 -10.15
C ALA A 22 -0.77 -4.23 -9.76
N CYS A 23 -0.72 -4.69 -8.49
CA CYS A 23 -1.68 -5.65 -7.97
C CYS A 23 -3.13 -5.13 -8.06
N HIS A 24 -3.38 -3.87 -7.70
CA HIS A 24 -4.71 -3.26 -7.78
C HIS A 24 -5.22 -3.09 -9.22
N LEU A 25 -4.32 -2.87 -10.19
CA LEU A 25 -4.68 -2.90 -11.61
C LEU A 25 -5.11 -4.30 -12.07
N ALA A 26 -4.57 -5.37 -11.47
CA ALA A 26 -4.91 -6.75 -11.80
C ALA A 26 -6.18 -7.26 -11.08
N LEU A 27 -6.60 -6.63 -9.97
CA LEU A 27 -7.77 -7.06 -9.18
C LEU A 27 -9.07 -7.23 -9.98
N PRO A 28 -9.43 -6.34 -10.93
CA PRO A 28 -10.65 -6.52 -11.72
C PRO A 28 -10.70 -7.86 -12.47
N LEU A 29 -9.54 -8.32 -12.95
CA LEU A 29 -9.38 -9.61 -13.62
C LEU A 29 -9.35 -10.75 -12.60
N ALA A 30 -8.46 -10.67 -11.61
CA ALA A 30 -8.23 -11.72 -10.62
C ALA A 30 -9.50 -12.07 -9.82
N LEU A 31 -10.34 -11.07 -9.52
CA LEU A 31 -11.57 -11.23 -8.75
C LEU A 31 -12.83 -11.31 -9.62
N ARG A 32 -12.69 -11.41 -10.95
CA ARG A 32 -13.79 -11.53 -11.91
C ARG A 32 -14.87 -10.45 -11.74
N TRP A 33 -14.44 -9.21 -11.56
CA TRP A 33 -15.31 -8.08 -11.20
C TRP A 33 -16.48 -7.88 -12.14
N ARG A 34 -16.32 -8.15 -13.44
CA ARG A 34 -17.41 -8.09 -14.42
C ARG A 34 -18.63 -8.91 -13.98
N SER A 35 -18.42 -10.11 -13.46
CA SER A 35 -19.49 -10.98 -12.95
C SER A 35 -19.87 -10.71 -11.50
N ARG A 36 -18.90 -10.37 -10.64
CA ARG A 36 -19.10 -10.23 -9.20
C ARG A 36 -19.75 -8.90 -8.83
N LEU A 37 -19.27 -7.80 -9.40
CA LEU A 37 -19.80 -6.47 -9.12
C LEU A 37 -21.11 -6.18 -9.88
N ALA A 38 -21.46 -6.97 -10.90
CA ALA A 38 -22.76 -6.87 -11.55
C ALA A 38 -23.94 -7.13 -10.59
N LYS A 39 -23.68 -7.80 -9.46
CA LYS A 39 -24.66 -8.06 -8.40
C LYS A 39 -24.92 -6.86 -7.49
N LEU A 40 -24.07 -5.84 -7.54
CA LEU A 40 -24.25 -4.59 -6.81
C LEU A 40 -25.10 -3.61 -7.63
N ASP A 41 -25.80 -2.72 -6.95
CA ASP A 41 -26.44 -1.58 -7.61
C ASP A 41 -25.39 -0.70 -8.31
N PRO A 42 -25.82 0.14 -9.29
CA PRO A 42 -24.89 0.93 -10.08
C PRO A 42 -23.99 1.87 -9.26
N VAL A 43 -24.50 2.43 -8.16
CA VAL A 43 -23.77 3.40 -7.33
C VAL A 43 -22.66 2.69 -6.57
N ASN A 44 -22.98 1.64 -5.81
CA ASN A 44 -21.97 0.88 -5.06
C ASN A 44 -20.94 0.23 -5.98
N ARG A 45 -21.36 -0.25 -7.16
CA ARG A 45 -20.43 -0.74 -8.19
C ARG A 45 -19.47 0.35 -8.68
N GLY A 46 -19.96 1.57 -8.85
CA GLY A 46 -19.15 2.73 -9.21
C GLY A 46 -18.12 3.05 -8.12
N VAL A 47 -18.57 3.11 -6.86
CA VAL A 47 -17.72 3.39 -5.68
C VAL A 47 -16.55 2.41 -5.60
N VAL A 48 -16.78 1.10 -5.69
CA VAL A 48 -15.71 0.09 -5.62
C VAL A 48 -14.66 0.28 -6.72
N LYS A 49 -15.09 0.58 -7.95
CA LYS A 49 -14.17 0.82 -9.07
C LYS A 49 -13.35 2.09 -8.88
N THR A 50 -14.01 3.17 -8.46
CA THR A 50 -13.34 4.45 -8.20
C THR A 50 -12.33 4.32 -7.07
N LEU A 51 -12.71 3.71 -5.93
CA LEU A 51 -11.79 3.50 -4.81
C LEU A 51 -10.56 2.68 -5.20
N ASN A 52 -10.73 1.65 -6.06
CA ASN A 52 -9.59 0.88 -6.55
C ASN A 52 -8.66 1.72 -7.42
N LEU A 53 -9.19 2.55 -8.32
CA LEU A 53 -8.36 3.42 -9.16
C LEU A 53 -7.67 4.52 -8.34
N MET A 54 -8.35 5.06 -7.32
CA MET A 54 -7.74 6.01 -6.39
C MET A 54 -6.61 5.35 -5.59
N LEU A 55 -6.78 4.10 -5.17
CA LEU A 55 -5.69 3.34 -4.53
C LEU A 55 -4.51 3.11 -5.47
N VAL A 56 -4.76 2.77 -6.74
CA VAL A 56 -3.67 2.68 -7.74
C VAL A 56 -2.91 3.99 -7.83
N LEU A 57 -3.63 5.13 -7.92
CA LEU A 57 -3.00 6.45 -8.02
C LEU A 57 -2.16 6.76 -6.78
N VAL A 58 -2.69 6.52 -5.58
CA VAL A 58 -1.96 6.76 -4.33
C VAL A 58 -0.72 5.88 -4.23
N PHE A 59 -0.84 4.57 -4.45
CA PHE A 59 0.30 3.66 -4.41
C PHE A 59 1.34 3.98 -5.49
N ALA A 60 0.92 4.36 -6.69
CA ALA A 60 1.83 4.78 -7.74
C ALA A 60 2.57 6.07 -7.38
N GLY A 61 1.85 7.07 -6.86
CA GLY A 61 2.42 8.36 -6.48
C GLY A 61 3.40 8.26 -5.30
N VAL A 62 2.97 7.64 -4.20
CA VAL A 62 3.84 7.41 -3.03
C VAL A 62 5.01 6.51 -3.41
N GLY A 63 4.73 5.40 -4.11
CA GLY A 63 5.75 4.47 -4.56
C GLY A 63 6.81 5.12 -5.44
N ALA A 64 6.41 5.97 -6.39
CA ALA A 64 7.33 6.72 -7.24
C ALA A 64 8.17 7.74 -6.44
N ALA A 65 7.55 8.48 -5.51
CA ALA A 65 8.26 9.43 -4.66
C ALA A 65 9.36 8.75 -3.83
N LEU A 66 9.05 7.60 -3.23
CA LEU A 66 10.00 6.84 -2.40
C LEU A 66 11.06 6.13 -3.25
N ALA A 67 10.68 5.51 -4.39
CA ALA A 67 11.59 4.74 -5.24
C ALA A 67 12.59 5.63 -6.00
N PHE A 68 12.16 6.80 -6.47
CA PHE A 68 12.98 7.69 -7.30
C PHE A 68 13.53 8.91 -6.56
N GLY A 69 12.95 9.26 -5.40
CA GLY A 69 13.39 10.39 -4.57
C GLY A 69 13.89 10.03 -3.16
N PRO A 70 14.56 8.89 -2.91
CA PRO A 70 14.88 8.45 -1.54
C PRO A 70 15.75 9.43 -0.75
N ALA A 71 16.64 10.17 -1.43
CA ALA A 71 17.47 11.19 -0.80
C ALA A 71 16.63 12.39 -0.29
N ALA A 72 15.71 12.89 -1.12
CA ALA A 72 14.82 13.99 -0.75
C ALA A 72 13.89 13.59 0.39
N VAL A 73 13.38 12.36 0.36
CA VAL A 73 12.51 11.80 1.40
C VAL A 73 13.25 11.67 2.74
N ALA A 74 14.52 11.26 2.73
CA ALA A 74 15.32 11.09 3.95
C ALA A 74 15.69 12.43 4.60
N SER A 75 16.00 13.47 3.80
CA SER A 75 16.48 14.75 4.31
C SER A 75 15.39 15.69 4.81
N ASP A 76 14.14 15.52 4.35
CA ASP A 76 13.07 16.49 4.54
C ASP A 76 12.04 16.08 5.61
N GLN A 77 11.47 17.06 6.30
CA GLN A 77 10.40 16.82 7.28
C GLN A 77 9.12 16.32 6.60
N LEU A 78 8.80 16.84 5.40
CA LEU A 78 7.66 16.36 4.62
C LEU A 78 7.87 14.92 4.15
N GLY A 79 9.09 14.56 3.74
CA GLY A 79 9.49 13.20 3.39
C GLY A 79 9.28 12.20 4.54
N ARG A 80 9.70 12.56 5.76
CA ARG A 80 9.42 11.76 6.96
C ARG A 80 7.92 11.68 7.27
N GLY A 81 7.19 12.77 7.10
CA GLY A 81 5.73 12.78 7.20
C GLY A 81 5.06 11.80 6.24
N LEU A 82 5.55 11.73 5.00
CA LEU A 82 5.08 10.77 3.99
C LEU A 82 5.32 9.32 4.42
N LEU A 83 6.51 9.01 4.97
CA LEU A 83 6.83 7.67 5.49
C LEU A 83 5.92 7.28 6.67
N PHE A 84 5.67 8.20 7.61
CA PHE A 84 4.75 7.96 8.72
C PHE A 84 3.30 7.76 8.25
N ALA A 85 2.85 8.56 7.28
CA ALA A 85 1.53 8.41 6.69
C ALA A 85 1.37 7.06 5.98
N ALA A 86 2.38 6.63 5.22
CA ALA A 86 2.40 5.32 4.57
C ALA A 86 2.42 4.17 5.58
N ALA A 87 3.24 4.27 6.63
CA ALA A 87 3.27 3.29 7.72
C ALA A 87 1.90 3.19 8.41
N GLY A 88 1.27 4.33 8.71
CA GLY A 88 -0.08 4.40 9.28
C GLY A 88 -1.14 3.81 8.36
N PHE A 89 -1.09 4.08 7.06
CA PHE A 89 -1.96 3.47 6.06
C PHE A 89 -1.86 1.94 6.09
N TRP A 90 -0.64 1.40 6.04
CA TRP A 90 -0.41 -0.05 6.04
C TRP A 90 -0.81 -0.70 7.35
N LEU A 91 -0.57 -0.03 8.49
CA LEU A 91 -0.97 -0.51 9.81
C LEU A 91 -2.51 -0.53 9.97
N LEU A 92 -3.19 0.55 9.55
CA LEU A 92 -4.65 0.58 9.52
C LEU A 92 -5.20 -0.51 8.60
N ARG A 93 -4.59 -0.71 7.42
CA ARG A 93 -4.99 -1.78 6.50
C ARG A 93 -4.82 -3.15 7.12
N ALA A 94 -3.73 -3.38 7.86
CA ALA A 94 -3.49 -4.60 8.62
C ALA A 94 -4.56 -4.80 9.70
N ALA A 95 -4.88 -3.77 10.48
CA ALA A 95 -5.89 -3.82 11.54
C ALA A 95 -7.31 -4.09 11.01
N LEU A 96 -7.66 -3.56 9.84
CA LEU A 96 -8.95 -3.81 9.19
C LEU A 96 -9.06 -5.22 8.59
N GLN A 97 -7.94 -5.90 8.31
CA GLN A 97 -7.95 -7.24 7.69
C GLN A 97 -8.73 -8.28 8.51
N PRO A 98 -8.45 -8.51 9.82
CA PRO A 98 -9.21 -9.47 10.61
C PRO A 98 -10.67 -9.04 10.81
N VAL A 99 -10.96 -7.74 10.91
CA VAL A 99 -12.31 -7.21 11.14
C VAL A 99 -13.21 -7.40 9.90
N MET A 100 -12.69 -7.09 8.72
CA MET A 100 -13.49 -7.05 7.48
C MET A 100 -13.43 -8.35 6.68
N PHE A 101 -12.35 -9.13 6.79
CA PHE A 101 -12.15 -10.35 5.99
C PHE A 101 -12.02 -11.62 6.83
N GLY A 102 -11.94 -11.51 8.17
CA GLY A 102 -11.65 -12.62 9.07
C GLY A 102 -10.26 -13.23 8.83
N LEU A 103 -9.88 -14.21 9.66
CA LEU A 103 -8.59 -14.93 9.53
C LEU A 103 -8.76 -16.43 9.29
N GLY A 104 -9.95 -16.90 8.91
CA GLY A 104 -10.21 -18.31 8.63
C GLY A 104 -9.49 -18.82 7.37
N HIS A 105 -9.35 -17.98 6.35
CA HIS A 105 -8.71 -18.35 5.08
C HIS A 105 -7.23 -17.95 5.05
N TRP A 106 -6.36 -18.83 4.52
CA TRP A 106 -4.90 -18.63 4.50
C TRP A 106 -4.48 -17.35 3.77
N MET A 107 -5.16 -16.99 2.68
CA MET A 107 -4.89 -15.76 1.93
C MET A 107 -5.07 -14.51 2.81
N SER A 108 -6.06 -14.50 3.71
CA SER A 108 -6.29 -13.37 4.61
C SER A 108 -5.13 -13.20 5.60
N LYS A 109 -4.60 -14.32 6.12
CA LYS A 109 -3.40 -14.32 6.99
C LYS A 109 -2.16 -13.85 6.23
N ALA A 110 -1.97 -14.32 5.00
CA ALA A 110 -0.86 -13.90 4.15
C ALA A 110 -0.91 -12.39 3.88
N LEU A 111 -2.08 -11.85 3.51
CA LEU A 111 -2.26 -10.42 3.31
C LEU A 111 -2.03 -9.61 4.58
N LEU A 112 -2.48 -10.10 5.74
CA LEU A 112 -2.18 -9.45 7.03
C LEU A 112 -0.68 -9.33 7.26
N VAL A 113 0.09 -10.42 7.06
CA VAL A 113 1.55 -10.40 7.21
C VAL A 113 2.19 -9.43 6.22
N VAL A 114 1.73 -9.42 4.96
CA VAL A 114 2.21 -8.47 3.95
C VAL A 114 1.95 -7.03 4.39
N PHE A 115 0.77 -6.70 4.90
CA PHE A 115 0.45 -5.34 5.36
C PHE A 115 1.26 -4.92 6.59
N LEU A 116 1.49 -5.84 7.54
CA LEU A 116 2.38 -5.59 8.68
C LEU A 116 3.83 -5.36 8.23
N ALA A 117 4.30 -6.14 7.25
CA ALA A 117 5.62 -5.92 6.65
C ALA A 117 5.70 -4.56 5.95
N GLY A 118 4.66 -4.16 5.22
CA GLY A 118 4.54 -2.82 4.63
C GLY A 118 4.63 -1.72 5.69
N ALA A 119 3.91 -1.86 6.80
CA ALA A 119 3.96 -0.89 7.90
C ALA A 119 5.37 -0.78 8.50
N ALA A 120 6.01 -1.91 8.78
CA ALA A 120 7.38 -1.95 9.32
C ALA A 120 8.41 -1.37 8.33
N LEU A 121 8.28 -1.69 7.03
CA LEU A 121 9.17 -1.23 5.98
C LEU A 121 9.15 0.30 5.80
N HIS A 122 7.97 0.93 5.99
CA HIS A 122 7.84 2.39 5.95
C HIS A 122 8.22 3.06 7.27
N ALA A 123 7.95 2.43 8.42
CA ALA A 123 8.30 2.97 9.73
C ALA A 123 9.81 2.93 10.00
N ALA A 124 10.51 1.90 9.54
CA ALA A 124 11.95 1.71 9.79
C ALA A 124 12.82 2.91 9.34
N PRO A 125 12.69 3.44 8.11
CA PRO A 125 13.44 4.62 7.68
C PRO A 125 12.81 5.95 8.14
N ALA A 126 11.64 5.93 8.80
CA ALA A 126 10.98 7.14 9.31
C ALA A 126 11.56 7.62 10.65
N TRP A 127 12.26 6.72 11.37
CA TRP A 127 12.92 7.03 12.62
C TRP A 127 14.31 7.65 12.39
N PRO A 128 14.68 8.72 13.11
CA PRO A 128 15.98 9.38 12.97
C PRO A 128 17.16 8.51 13.43
#